data_AF-A0A6G6KDT8-F1
#
_entry.id   AF-A0A6G6KDT8-F1
#
_cell.length_a   1.000
_cell.length_b   1.000
_cell.length_c   1.000
_cell.angle_alpha   90.00
_cell.angle_beta   90.00
_cell.angle_gamma   90.00
#
_symmetry.space_group_name_H-M   'P 1'
#
loop_
_entity.id
_entity.type
_entity.pdbx_description
1 polymer ?
#
loop_
_entity_poly.entity_id
_entity_poly.type
_entity_poly.pdbx_seq_one_letter_code
_entity_poly.pdbx_strand_id
1 'polypeptide(L)'
;MDIPHLIIIFIALAVLAAAAVAAVILCVIAFAMLMVSVLAISVLVGFSSGNALAGVRAFFVQLGVLSGAMMGAVTALTLTHVWPAISHHGVILVMGGATGAFGGLLVALLAYRAVQLAMERFPKLRLPRTTLIPSS
;
A
#
# COMPACT_ATOMS: atom_id res chain seq x y z
N MET A 1 -20.88 -40.40 13.15
CA MET A 1 -20.41 -39.90 11.85
C MET A 1 -19.91 -41.08 11.07
N ASP A 2 -20.50 -41.35 9.91
CA ASP A 2 -20.10 -42.48 9.08
C ASP A 2 -18.75 -42.20 8.41
N ILE A 3 -17.92 -43.23 8.25
CA ILE A 3 -16.62 -43.19 7.57
C ILE A 3 -16.64 -42.38 6.25
N PRO A 4 -17.64 -42.51 5.36
CA PRO A 4 -17.71 -41.70 4.14
C PRO A 4 -17.88 -40.19 4.38
N HIS A 5 -18.60 -39.78 5.43
CA HIS A 5 -18.77 -38.36 5.76
C HIS A 5 -17.45 -37.75 6.27
N LEU A 6 -16.67 -38.52 7.03
CA LEU A 6 -15.36 -38.09 7.51
C LEU A 6 -14.39 -37.82 6.35
N ILE A 7 -14.39 -38.70 5.34
CA ILE A 7 -13.53 -38.56 4.14
C ILE A 7 -13.90 -37.31 3.34
N ILE A 8 -15.20 -37.05 3.14
CA ILE A 8 -15.67 -35.87 2.40
C ILE A 8 -15.24 -34.57 3.09
N ILE A 9 -15.36 -34.49 4.42
CA ILE A 9 -14.92 -33.33 5.20
C ILE A 9 -13.42 -33.13 5.05
N PHE A 10 -12.62 -34.20 5.07
CA PHE A 10 -11.18 -34.11 4.93
C PHE A 10 -10.75 -33.60 3.55
N ILE A 11 -11.41 -34.09 2.49
CA ILE A 11 -11.18 -33.61 1.11
C ILE A 11 -11.59 -32.13 0.99
N ALA A 12 -12.75 -31.76 1.54
CA ALA A 12 -13.21 -30.37 1.53
C ALA A 12 -12.23 -29.44 2.26
N LEU A 13 -11.69 -29.87 3.41
CA LEU A 13 -10.68 -29.13 4.15
C LEU A 13 -9.37 -28.98 3.35
N ALA A 14 -8.92 -30.04 2.69
CA ALA A 14 -7.73 -30.02 1.84
C ALA A 14 -7.89 -29.06 0.64
N VAL A 15 -9.05 -29.08 -0.01
CA VAL A 15 -9.38 -28.15 -1.11
C VAL A 15 -9.44 -26.71 -0.61
N LEU A 16 -10.04 -26.46 0.56
CA LEU A 16 -10.09 -25.14 1.18
C LEU A 16 -8.69 -24.62 1.51
N ALA A 17 -7.83 -25.46 2.08
CA ALA A 17 -6.44 -25.11 2.39
C ALA A 17 -5.65 -24.79 1.11
N ALA A 18 -5.79 -25.60 0.06
CA ALA A 18 -5.13 -25.34 -1.23
C ALA A 18 -5.62 -24.02 -1.87
N ALA A 19 -6.93 -23.76 -1.81
CA ALA A 19 -7.50 -22.50 -2.30
C ALA A 19 -6.98 -21.28 -1.52
N ALA A 20 -6.85 -21.39 -0.19
CA ALA A 20 -6.28 -20.33 0.63
C ALA A 20 -4.82 -20.03 0.27
N VAL A 21 -3.99 -21.07 0.07
CA VAL A 21 -2.60 -20.90 -0.36
C VAL A 21 -2.51 -20.23 -1.73
N ALA A 22 -3.32 -20.66 -2.70
CA ALA A 22 -3.38 -20.04 -4.03
C ALA A 22 -3.79 -18.56 -3.97
N ALA A 23 -4.79 -18.22 -3.13
CA ALA A 23 -5.22 -16.84 -2.92
C ALA A 23 -4.10 -15.98 -2.33
N VAL A 24 -3.35 -16.48 -1.35
CA VAL A 24 -2.21 -15.76 -0.76
C VAL A 24 -1.13 -15.49 -1.82
N ILE A 25 -0.81 -16.48 -2.66
CA ILE A 25 0.17 -16.30 -3.74
C ILE A 25 -0.27 -15.20 -4.71
N LEU A 26 -1.54 -15.20 -5.11
CA LEU A 26 -2.09 -14.16 -5.99
C LEU A 26 -2.04 -12.77 -5.34
N CYS A 27 -2.33 -12.66 -4.04
CA CYS A 27 -2.19 -11.40 -3.30
C CYS A 27 -0.74 -10.89 -3.30
N VAL A 28 0.24 -11.77 -3.12
CA VAL A 28 1.67 -11.39 -3.16
C VAL A 28 2.07 -10.88 -4.55
N ILE A 29 1.62 -11.55 -5.61
CA ILE A 29 1.88 -11.11 -6.99
C ILE A 29 1.22 -9.76 -7.26
N ALA A 30 -0.05 -9.59 -6.88
CA ALA A 30 -0.76 -8.32 -7.04
C ALA A 30 -0.07 -7.17 -6.29
N PHE A 31 0.41 -7.43 -5.06
CA PHE A 31 1.18 -6.47 -4.29
C PHE A 31 2.50 -6.10 -4.99
N ALA A 32 3.23 -7.08 -5.52
CA ALA A 32 4.46 -6.83 -6.27
C ALA A 32 4.20 -5.95 -7.51
N MET A 33 3.14 -6.23 -8.28
CA MET A 33 2.77 -5.42 -9.45
C MET A 33 2.38 -3.99 -9.06
N LEU A 34 1.66 -3.80 -7.95
CA LEU A 34 1.35 -2.48 -7.41
C LEU A 34 2.62 -1.72 -7.05
N MET A 35 3.57 -2.35 -6.34
CA MET A 35 4.82 -1.72 -5.93
C MET A 35 5.70 -1.32 -7.13
N VAL A 36 5.77 -2.17 -8.17
CA VAL A 36 6.46 -1.83 -9.43
C VAL A 36 5.80 -0.63 -10.10
N SER A 37 4.47 -0.56 -10.10
CA SER A 37 3.72 0.56 -10.68
C SER A 37 3.97 1.87 -9.91
N VAL A 38 3.94 1.82 -8.57
CA VAL A 38 4.24 2.97 -7.69
C VAL A 38 5.66 3.49 -7.94
N LEU A 39 6.64 2.59 -8.03
CA LEU A 39 8.03 2.96 -8.36
C LEU A 39 8.14 3.59 -9.75
N ALA A 40 7.52 2.97 -10.76
CA ALA A 40 7.56 3.47 -12.14
C ALA A 40 6.95 4.87 -12.25
N ILE A 41 5.79 5.11 -11.63
CA ILE A 41 5.13 6.42 -11.64
C ILE A 41 5.99 7.47 -10.92
N SER A 42 6.56 7.13 -9.76
CA SER A 42 7.47 8.01 -9.04
C SER A 42 8.67 8.43 -9.90
N VAL A 43 9.30 7.46 -10.58
CA VAL A 43 10.44 7.71 -11.46
C VAL A 43 10.03 8.58 -12.64
N LEU A 44 8.90 8.31 -13.28
CA LEU A 44 8.34 9.12 -14.37
C LEU A 44 8.07 10.57 -13.94
N VAL A 45 7.52 10.77 -12.75
CA VAL A 45 7.29 12.11 -12.17
C VAL A 45 8.62 12.82 -11.91
N GLY A 46 9.64 12.10 -11.41
CA GLY A 46 10.98 12.64 -11.21
C GLY A 46 11.63 13.12 -12.51
N PHE A 47 11.53 12.34 -13.59
CA PHE A 47 12.06 12.70 -14.90
C PHE A 47 11.29 13.84 -15.56
N SER A 48 9.95 13.80 -15.55
CA SER A 48 9.12 14.85 -16.17
C SER A 48 9.25 16.22 -15.50
N SER A 49 9.49 16.24 -14.18
CA SER A 49 9.69 17.48 -13.43
C SER A 49 11.15 17.95 -13.37
N GLY A 50 12.09 17.16 -13.89
CA GLY A 50 13.54 17.44 -13.79
C GLY A 50 14.07 17.50 -12.35
N ASN A 51 13.30 17.02 -11.36
CA ASN A 51 13.62 17.12 -9.95
C ASN A 51 13.36 15.80 -9.22
N ALA A 52 14.42 15.15 -8.75
CA ALA A 52 14.33 13.90 -8.00
C ALA A 52 13.45 14.02 -6.73
N LEU A 53 13.41 15.21 -6.11
CA LEU A 53 12.55 15.47 -4.94
C LEU A 53 11.06 15.37 -5.24
N ALA A 54 10.64 15.64 -6.48
CA ALA A 54 9.24 15.52 -6.88
C ALA A 54 8.84 14.05 -7.08
N GLY A 55 9.74 13.22 -7.63
CA GLY A 55 9.55 11.77 -7.70
C GLY A 55 9.45 11.15 -6.31
N VAL A 56 10.39 11.49 -5.41
CA VAL A 56 10.36 11.03 -4.02
C VAL A 56 9.07 11.44 -3.31
N ARG A 57 8.59 12.67 -3.53
CA ARG A 57 7.29 13.11 -2.99
C ARG A 57 6.15 12.24 -3.50
N ALA A 58 6.08 11.99 -4.81
CA ALA A 58 5.06 11.16 -5.41
C ALA A 58 5.08 9.73 -4.85
N PHE A 59 6.27 9.17 -4.65
CA PHE A 59 6.46 7.86 -4.02
C PHE A 59 5.90 7.80 -2.59
N PHE A 60 6.29 8.75 -1.73
CA PHE A 60 5.79 8.81 -0.35
C PHE A 60 4.27 8.98 -0.30
N VAL A 61 3.72 9.83 -1.15
CA VAL A 61 2.26 10.04 -1.25
C VAL A 61 1.55 8.74 -1.65
N GLN A 62 2.02 8.05 -2.68
CA GLN A 62 1.43 6.80 -3.15
C GLN A 62 1.51 5.69 -2.09
N LEU A 63 2.68 5.53 -1.45
CA LEU A 63 2.86 4.56 -0.37
C LEU A 63 1.98 4.88 0.84
N GLY A 64 1.90 6.14 1.24
CA GLY A 64 1.05 6.58 2.35
C GLY A 64 -0.41 6.28 2.09
N VAL A 65 -0.92 6.65 0.91
CA VAL A 65 -2.31 6.40 0.52
C VAL A 65 -2.62 4.90 0.49
N LEU A 66 -1.75 4.07 -0.09
CA LEU A 66 -1.95 2.62 -0.17
C LEU A 66 -1.93 1.96 1.21
N SER A 67 -0.90 2.25 2.01
CA SER A 67 -0.77 1.69 3.37
C SER A 67 -1.91 2.15 4.29
N GLY A 68 -2.27 3.43 4.20
CA GLY A 68 -3.40 4.00 4.93
C GLY A 68 -4.73 3.36 4.53
N ALA A 69 -4.98 3.18 3.23
CA ALA A 69 -6.20 2.55 2.75
C ALA A 69 -6.35 1.11 3.26
N MET A 70 -5.27 0.32 3.22
CA MET A 70 -5.29 -1.06 3.72
C MET A 70 -5.52 -1.10 5.24
N MET A 71 -4.82 -0.25 6.01
CA MET A 71 -5.03 -0.19 7.46
C MET A 71 -6.45 0.26 7.81
N GLY A 72 -6.99 1.25 7.12
CA GLY A 72 -8.37 1.71 7.31
C GLY A 72 -9.41 0.62 7.00
N ALA A 73 -9.20 -0.14 5.93
CA ALA A 73 -10.07 -1.26 5.57
C ALA A 73 -10.01 -2.40 6.61
N VAL A 74 -8.82 -2.76 7.10
CA VAL A 74 -8.65 -3.76 8.17
C VAL A 74 -9.33 -3.30 9.46
N THR A 75 -9.18 -2.03 9.82
CA THR A 75 -9.80 -1.45 11.04
C THR A 75 -11.33 -1.41 10.94
N ALA A 76 -11.86 -1.13 9.75
CA ALA A 76 -13.30 -1.24 9.49
C ALA A 76 -13.80 -2.68 9.58
N LEU A 77 -13.03 -3.64 9.06
CA LEU A 77 -13.39 -5.06 9.11
C LEU A 77 -13.38 -5.58 10.55
N THR A 78 -12.38 -5.22 11.36
CA THR A 78 -12.37 -5.57 12.80
C THR A 78 -13.54 -4.93 13.54
N LEU A 79 -13.91 -3.68 13.21
CA LEU A 79 -15.08 -3.02 13.79
C LEU A 79 -16.38 -3.77 13.48
N THR A 80 -16.55 -4.27 12.24
CA THR A 80 -17.75 -5.06 11.88
C THR A 80 -17.85 -6.39 12.63
N HIS A 81 -16.72 -7.01 12.97
CA HIS A 81 -16.70 -8.24 13.79
C HIS A 81 -16.99 -7.98 15.26
N VAL A 82 -16.56 -6.83 15.80
CA VAL A 82 -16.81 -6.43 17.19
C VAL A 82 -18.25 -5.94 17.37
N TRP A 83 -18.84 -5.31 16.35
CA TRP A 83 -20.17 -4.71 16.41
C TRP A 83 -21.09 -5.22 15.29
N PRO A 84 -21.63 -6.45 15.40
CA PRO A 84 -22.42 -7.08 14.33
C PRO A 84 -23.79 -6.42 14.07
N ALA A 85 -24.23 -5.51 14.94
CA ALA A 85 -25.49 -4.78 14.75
C ALA A 85 -25.46 -3.78 13.58
N ILE A 86 -24.30 -3.55 12.96
CA ILE A 86 -24.17 -2.59 11.86
C ILE A 86 -24.55 -3.29 10.54
N SER A 87 -25.67 -2.90 9.95
CA SER A 87 -26.28 -3.58 8.80
C SER A 87 -25.54 -3.40 7.46
N HIS A 88 -24.56 -2.50 7.36
CA HIS A 88 -23.95 -2.08 6.08
C HIS A 88 -22.44 -2.38 6.00
N HIS A 89 -22.07 -3.66 6.07
CA HIS A 89 -20.69 -4.13 6.11
C HIS A 89 -19.83 -3.63 4.94
N GLY A 90 -20.36 -3.66 3.71
CA GLY A 90 -19.63 -3.20 2.52
C GLY A 90 -19.32 -1.70 2.52
N VAL A 91 -20.27 -0.88 2.98
CA VAL A 91 -20.10 0.59 3.03
C VAL A 91 -19.06 0.98 4.07
N ILE A 92 -19.05 0.31 5.23
CA ILE A 92 -18.09 0.57 6.31
C ILE A 92 -16.68 0.24 5.86
N LEU A 93 -16.50 -0.83 5.10
CA LEU A 93 -15.19 -1.24 4.58
C LEU A 93 -14.64 -0.23 3.58
N VAL A 94 -15.49 0.26 2.67
CA VAL A 94 -15.12 1.32 1.70
C VAL A 94 -14.82 2.64 2.41
N MET A 95 -15.66 3.06 3.35
CA MET A 95 -15.45 4.30 4.12
C MET A 95 -14.21 4.20 5.02
N GLY A 96 -13.98 3.06 5.65
CA GLY A 96 -12.77 2.78 6.42
C GLY A 96 -11.52 2.86 5.55
N GLY A 97 -11.55 2.25 4.36
CA GLY A 97 -10.47 2.38 3.39
C GLY A 97 -10.23 3.82 2.94
N ALA A 98 -11.28 4.58 2.64
CA ALA A 98 -11.16 5.98 2.21
C ALA A 98 -10.61 6.91 3.30
N THR A 99 -11.11 6.78 4.53
CA THR A 99 -10.61 7.54 5.69
C THR A 99 -9.17 7.17 6.03
N GLY A 100 -8.84 5.87 5.97
CA GLY A 100 -7.47 5.39 6.11
C GLY A 100 -6.53 5.93 5.03
N ALA A 101 -6.96 5.97 3.77
CA ALA A 101 -6.21 6.55 2.66
C ALA A 101 -5.89 8.03 2.91
N PHE A 102 -6.86 8.79 3.43
CA PHE A 102 -6.67 10.19 3.80
C PHE A 102 -5.69 10.36 4.98
N GLY A 103 -5.81 9.53 6.02
CA GLY A 103 -4.85 9.50 7.12
C GLY A 103 -3.42 9.18 6.65
N GLY A 104 -3.30 8.18 5.77
CA GLY A 104 -2.03 7.79 5.15
C GLY A 104 -1.42 8.89 4.28
N LEU A 105 -2.24 9.67 3.56
CA LEU A 105 -1.80 10.85 2.83
C LEU A 105 -1.21 11.91 3.76
N LEU A 106 -1.88 12.22 4.87
CA LEU A 106 -1.39 13.19 5.86
C LEU A 106 -0.04 12.75 6.46
N VAL A 107 0.08 11.48 6.83
CA VAL A 107 1.33 10.90 7.35
C VAL A 107 2.44 10.96 6.29
N ALA A 108 2.14 10.65 5.04
CA ALA A 108 3.12 10.76 3.96
C ALA A 108 3.62 12.18 3.73
N LEU A 109 2.73 13.18 3.80
CA LEU A 109 3.11 14.59 3.70
C LEU A 109 4.00 15.04 4.87
N LEU A 110 3.69 14.58 6.09
CA LEU A 110 4.51 14.83 7.28
C LEU A 110 5.88 14.14 7.18
N ALA A 111 5.92 12.88 6.75
CA ALA A 111 7.15 12.13 6.54
C ALA A 111 8.03 12.79 5.48
N TYR A 112 7.44 13.24 4.37
CA TYR A 112 8.15 13.99 3.34
C TYR A 112 8.74 15.31 3.89
N ARG A 113 7.97 16.04 4.71
CA ARG A 113 8.45 17.27 5.35
C ARG A 113 9.62 16.99 6.32
N ALA A 114 9.56 15.89 7.07
CA ALA A 114 10.67 15.47 7.93
C ALA A 114 11.92 15.12 7.12
N VAL A 115 11.76 14.45 5.98
CA VAL A 115 12.85 14.12 5.04
C VAL A 115 13.45 15.39 4.43
N GLN A 116 12.64 16.38 4.06
CA GLN A 116 13.14 17.68 3.58
C GLN A 116 13.99 18.39 4.65
N LEU A 117 13.49 18.48 5.89
CA LEU A 117 14.22 19.08 7.01
C LEU A 117 15.54 18.34 7.30
N ALA A 118 15.54 17.01 7.19
CA ALA A 118 16.76 16.20 7.32
C ALA A 118 17.78 16.50 6.20
N MET A 119 17.32 16.66 4.96
CA MET A 119 18.18 17.02 3.83
C MET A 119 18.76 18.43 3.93
N GLU A 120 18.05 19.38 4.52
CA GLU A 120 18.57 20.71 4.82
C GLU A 120 19.63 20.68 5.93
N ARG A 121 19.42 19.84 6.94
CA ARG A 121 20.33 19.70 8.09
C ARG A 121 21.60 18.90 7.77
N PHE A 122 21.55 17.99 6.79
CA PHE A 122 22.69 17.17 6.36
C PHE A 122 23.00 17.38 4.86
N PRO A 123 23.69 18.48 4.50
CA PRO A 123 24.00 18.80 3.10
C PRO A 123 24.89 17.77 2.39
N LYS A 124 25.56 16.87 3.13
CA LYS A 124 26.37 15.76 2.58
C LYS A 124 25.54 14.69 1.85
N LEU A 125 24.22 14.68 2.01
CA LEU A 125 23.29 13.79 1.29
C LEU A 125 22.72 14.43 0.01
N ARG A 126 23.06 15.69 -0.31
CA ARG A 126 22.73 16.28 -1.61
C ARG A 126 23.57 15.59 -2.66
N LEU A 127 22.94 14.80 -3.53
CA LEU A 127 23.58 14.29 -4.74
C LEU A 127 24.16 15.49 -5.51
N PRO A 128 25.43 15.44 -5.94
CA PRO A 128 26.01 16.51 -6.73
C PRO A 128 25.13 16.71 -7.96
N ARG A 129 24.68 17.96 -8.18
CA ARG A 129 24.07 18.34 -9.46
C ARG A 129 25.11 18.06 -10.53
N THR A 130 25.00 16.92 -11.21
CA THR A 130 25.74 16.67 -12.43
C THR A 130 25.18 17.62 -13.48
N THR A 131 25.82 18.78 -13.59
CA THR A 131 25.80 19.63 -14.77
C THR A 131 26.30 18.81 -15.96
N LEU A 132 25.40 18.05 -16.59
CA LEU A 132 25.66 17.23 -17.78
C LEU A 132 25.08 17.85 -19.05
N ILE A 133 24.97 19.18 -19.11
CA ILE A 133 24.74 19.88 -20.37
C ILE A 133 25.64 21.12 -20.39
N PRO A 134 26.78 21.10 -21.09
CA PRO A 134 27.43 22.33 -21.50
C PRO A 134 26.54 22.99 -22.56
N SER A 135 25.98 24.16 -22.24
CA SER A 135 25.42 25.04 -23.26
C SER A 135 26.58 25.60 -24.08
N SER A 136 26.70 25.12 -25.32
CA SER A 136 27.43 25.77 -26.40
C SER A 136 26.89 27.17 -26.70
#